data_AF-A0A101JYR5-F1
#
_entry.id   AF-A0A101JYR5-F1
#
_cell.length_a   1.000
_cell.length_b   1.000
_cell.length_c   1.000
_cell.angle_alpha   90.00
_cell.angle_beta   90.00
_cell.angle_gamma   90.00
#
_symmetry.space_group_name_H-M   'P 1'
#
loop_
_entity.id
_entity.type
_entity.pdbx_description
1 polymer ?
#
loop_
_entity_poly.entity_id
_entity_poly.type
_entity_poly.pdbx_seq_one_letter_code
_entity_poly.pdbx_strand_id
1 'polypeptide(L)' 'MARFRATLDIWPLSDAERAALPVGQWVTAGPDGPRGRFYGQGRASTVVAWVGNARRSRDYAGYMRAIRDYGRSVRMVRP' A
#
# COMPACT_ATOMS: atom_id res chain seq x y z
N MET A 1 -22.48 0.53 10.60
CA MET A 1 -21.89 -0.46 9.67
C MET A 1 -20.62 0.14 9.05
N ALA A 2 -19.49 -0.57 9.06
CA ALA A 2 -18.27 -0.09 8.41
C ALA A 2 -18.48 -0.06 6.89
N ARG A 3 -18.39 1.12 6.27
CA ARG A 3 -18.51 1.28 4.81
C ARG A 3 -17.24 0.69 4.17
N PHE A 4 -17.35 -0.49 3.59
CA PHE A 4 -16.25 -1.11 2.84
C PHE A 4 -15.91 -0.22 1.65
N ARG A 5 -14.66 0.26 1.59
CA ARG A 5 -14.14 1.00 0.43
C ARG A 5 -13.80 0.01 -0.68
N ALA A 6 -14.16 0.36 -1.91
CA ALA A 6 -13.74 -0.39 -3.08
C ALA A 6 -12.21 -0.49 -3.13
N THR A 7 -11.71 -1.56 -3.74
CA THR A 7 -10.28 -1.68 -4.07
C THR A 7 -10.00 -0.74 -5.23
N LEU A 8 -8.91 0.02 -5.17
CA LEU A 8 -8.55 1.03 -6.18
C LEU A 8 -7.33 0.59 -6.99
N ASP A 9 -7.32 0.84 -8.29
CA ASP A 9 -6.09 0.75 -9.08
C ASP A 9 -5.17 1.92 -8.73
N ILE A 10 -3.92 1.62 -8.37
CA ILE A 10 -2.96 2.64 -7.92
C ILE A 10 -2.20 3.31 -9.07
N TRP A 11 -2.10 2.66 -10.23
CA TRP A 11 -1.34 3.18 -11.37
C TRP A 11 -1.87 4.49 -11.95
N PRO A 12 -3.18 4.66 -12.19
CA PRO A 12 -3.70 5.92 -12.75
C PRO A 12 -3.65 7.09 -11.76
N LEU A 13 -3.43 6.83 -10.47
CA LEU A 13 -3.37 7.87 -9.45
C LEU A 13 -2.03 8.62 -9.52
N SER A 14 -2.10 9.95 -9.45
CA SER A 14 -0.96 10.82 -9.21
C SER A 14 -0.37 10.62 -7.81
N ASP A 15 0.85 11.12 -7.58
CA ASP A 15 1.48 11.04 -6.26
C ASP A 15 0.68 11.76 -5.17
N ALA A 16 0.02 12.87 -5.51
CA ALA A 16 -0.85 13.61 -4.59
C ALA A 16 -2.09 12.79 -4.19
N GLU A 17 -2.71 12.10 -5.16
CA GLU A 17 -3.85 11.23 -4.90
C GLU A 17 -3.45 10.00 -4.09
N ARG A 18 -2.31 9.38 -4.40
CA ARG A 18 -1.74 8.27 -3.61
C ARG A 18 -1.44 8.72 -2.17
N ALA A 19 -0.90 9.92 -2.00
CA ALA A 19 -0.63 10.50 -0.70
C ALA A 19 -1.89 10.74 0.16
N ALA A 20 -3.05 10.95 -0.48
CA ALA A 20 -4.32 11.14 0.20
C ALA A 20 -5.03 9.81 0.56
N LEU A 21 -4.56 8.68 0.03
CA LEU A 21 -5.13 7.37 0.36
C LEU A 21 -4.90 7.03 1.85
N PRO A 22 -5.90 6.44 2.54
CA PRO A 22 -5.69 6.01 3.91
C PRO A 22 -4.75 4.81 3.93
N VAL A 23 -3.88 4.77 4.94
CA VAL A 23 -3.07 3.58 5.22
C VAL A 23 -3.98 2.39 5.48
N GLY A 24 -3.64 1.26 4.89
CA GLY A 24 -4.44 0.06 4.87
C GLY A 24 -5.49 0.06 3.76
N GLN A 25 -5.62 1.06 2.89
CA GLN A 25 -6.51 0.96 1.73
C GLN A 25 -6.13 -0.27 0.88
N TRP A 26 -7.14 -1.02 0.42
CA TRP A 26 -6.92 -2.07 -0.57
C TRP A 26 -6.68 -1.43 -1.94
N VAL A 27 -5.61 -1.88 -2.62
CA VAL A 27 -5.25 -1.42 -3.96
C VAL A 27 -4.90 -2.59 -4.88
N THR A 28 -4.95 -2.38 -6.18
CA THR A 28 -4.38 -3.25 -7.23
C THR A 28 -3.30 -2.49 -8.02
N ALA A 29 -2.46 -3.24 -8.74
CA ALA A 29 -1.52 -2.71 -9.74
C ALA A 29 -2.05 -2.98 -11.16
N GLY A 30 -3.04 -2.20 -11.60
CA GLY A 30 -3.84 -2.46 -12.79
C GLY A 30 -5.21 -3.10 -12.49
N PRO A 31 -6.14 -3.14 -13.47
CA PRO A 31 -7.49 -3.71 -13.31
C PRO A 31 -7.50 -5.16 -12.83
N ASP A 32 -6.62 -6.00 -13.39
CA ASP A 32 -6.45 -7.42 -13.04
C ASP A 32 -5.13 -7.69 -12.31
N GLY A 33 -4.54 -6.63 -11.77
CA GLY A 33 -3.24 -6.68 -11.12
C GLY A 33 -3.25 -7.38 -9.77
N PRO A 34 -2.06 -7.71 -9.24
CA PRO A 34 -1.94 -8.20 -7.87
C PRO A 34 -2.58 -7.22 -6.89
N ARG A 35 -3.29 -7.74 -5.89
CA ARG A 35 -3.92 -6.94 -4.82
C ARG A 35 -2.97 -6.77 -3.63
N GLY A 36 -3.01 -5.62 -2.98
CA GLY A 36 -2.18 -5.31 -1.81
C GLY A 36 -2.79 -4.25 -0.88
N ARG A 37 -2.18 -4.09 0.29
CA ARG A 37 -2.54 -3.04 1.26
C ARG A 37 -1.57 -1.87 1.14
N PHE A 38 -2.09 -0.68 0.89
CA PHE A 38 -1.31 0.55 0.79
C PHE A 38 -0.77 0.98 2.17
N TYR A 39 0.50 1.38 2.24
CA TYR A 39 1.15 1.82 3.48
C TYR A 39 1.80 3.20 3.39
N GLY A 40 1.87 3.81 2.21
CA GLY A 40 2.30 5.20 2.09
C GLY A 40 2.79 5.60 0.72
N GLN A 41 2.83 6.92 0.53
CA GLN A 41 3.50 7.57 -0.58
C GLN A 41 4.60 8.48 -0.01
N GLY A 42 5.85 8.21 -0.36
CA GLY A 42 6.98 9.12 -0.21
C GLY A 42 7.21 9.93 -1.48
N ARG A 43 8.31 10.69 -1.54
CA ARG A 43 8.64 11.52 -2.73
C ARG A 43 8.90 10.69 -3.99
N ALA A 44 9.54 9.53 -3.86
CA ALA A 44 9.95 8.68 -4.98
C ALA A 44 9.47 7.23 -4.85
N SER A 45 8.59 6.94 -3.89
CA SER A 45 8.23 5.57 -3.56
C SER A 45 6.78 5.45 -3.12
N THR A 46 6.08 4.49 -3.70
CA THR A 46 4.75 4.05 -3.29
C THR A 46 4.89 2.71 -2.58
N VAL A 47 4.47 2.62 -1.32
CA VAL A 47 4.66 1.43 -0.49
C VAL A 47 3.36 0.65 -0.38
N VAL A 48 3.37 -0.60 -0.85
CA VAL A 48 2.24 -1.51 -0.82
C VAL A 48 2.71 -2.89 -0.38
N ALA A 49 2.00 -3.51 0.56
CA ALA A 49 2.19 -4.91 0.89
C ALA A 49 1.33 -5.78 -0.03
N TRP A 50 1.95 -6.37 -1.05
CA TRP A 50 1.26 -7.24 -2.00
C TRP A 50 0.92 -8.59 -1.37
N VAL A 51 -0.34 -9.03 -1.50
CA VAL A 51 -0.82 -10.27 -0.84
C VAL A 51 -0.08 -11.50 -1.37
N GLY A 52 0.26 -11.52 -2.66
CA GLY A 52 1.04 -12.60 -3.25
C GLY A 52 2.41 -12.77 -2.59
N ASN A 53 3.11 -11.66 -2.34
CA ASN A 53 4.41 -11.67 -1.65
C ASN A 53 4.25 -12.08 -0.18
N ALA A 54 3.25 -11.52 0.51
CA ALA A 54 2.98 -11.87 1.90
C ALA A 54 2.67 -13.35 2.09
N ARG A 55 1.92 -13.97 1.17
CA ARG A 55 1.59 -15.41 1.20
C ARG A 55 2.78 -16.31 0.88
N ARG A 56 3.72 -15.84 0.05
CA ARG A 56 4.97 -16.55 -0.25
C ARG A 56 6.02 -16.37 0.84
N SER A 57 5.88 -15.34 1.68
CA SER A 57 6.69 -15.19 2.88
C SER A 57 6.42 -16.36 3.83
N ARG A 58 7.48 -16.91 4.43
CA ARG A 58 7.37 -17.87 5.53
C ARG A 58 6.87 -17.22 6.82
N ASP A 59 6.86 -15.90 6.88
CA ASP A 59 6.30 -15.09 7.96
C ASP A 59 5.43 -13.97 7.38
N TYR A 60 4.13 -14.23 7.33
CA TYR A 60 3.14 -13.27 6.83
C TYR A 60 3.05 -12.04 7.73
N ALA A 61 3.03 -12.24 9.06
CA ALA A 61 2.84 -11.15 10.02
C ALA A 61 4.07 -10.23 10.05
N GLY A 62 5.27 -10.80 10.06
CA GLY A 62 6.52 -10.05 9.97
C GLY A 62 6.65 -9.28 8.66
N TYR A 63 6.28 -9.89 7.52
CA TYR A 63 6.25 -9.17 6.23
C TYR A 63 5.33 -7.96 6.29
N MET A 64 4.09 -8.13 6.75
CA MET A 64 3.11 -7.03 6.84
C MET A 64 3.58 -5.93 7.80
N ARG A 65 4.23 -6.31 8.91
CA ARG A 65 4.81 -5.35 9.87
C ARG A 65 5.98 -4.57 9.25
N ALA A 66 6.92 -5.26 8.62
CA ALA A 66 8.09 -4.63 8.01
C ALA A 66 7.70 -3.62 6.92
N ILE A 67 6.75 -3.97 6.05
CA ILE A 67 6.27 -3.04 5.01
C ILE A 67 5.52 -1.86 5.62
N ARG A 68 4.74 -2.07 6.69
CA ARG A 68 4.07 -0.97 7.40
C ARG A 68 5.08 0.00 8.01
N ASP A 69 6.12 -0.52 8.67
CA ASP A 69 7.14 0.29 9.32
C ASP A 69 7.99 1.06 8.28
N TYR A 70 8.32 0.43 7.15
CA TYR A 70 8.92 1.13 6.01
C TYR A 70 7.98 2.20 5.41
N GLY A 71 6.69 1.90 5.28
CA GLY A 71 5.68 2.86 4.85
C GLY A 71 5.58 4.10 5.75
N ARG A 72 5.81 3.94 7.06
CA ARG A 72 5.90 5.07 7.99
C ARG A 72 7.16 5.90 7.76
N SER A 73 8.33 5.27 7.60
CA SER A 73 9.59 6.00 7.42
C SER A 73 9.57 6.84 6.13
N VAL A 74 9.09 6.30 5.01
CA VAL A 74 9.04 7.06 3.74
C VAL A 74 8.09 8.25 3.79
N ARG A 75 7.05 8.21 4.63
CA ARG A 75 6.08 9.30 4.79
C ARG A 75 6.58 10.42 5.70
N MET A 76 7.49 10.11 6.62
CA MET A 76 8.08 11.09 7.55
C MET A 76 9.17 11.94 6.88
N VAL A 77 9.83 11.44 5.84
CA VAL A 77 10.87 12.16 5.06
C VAL A 77 10.22 13.13 4.05
N ARG A 78 9.12 13.80 4.44
CA ARG A 78 8.54 14.89 3.63
C ARG A 78 9.32 16.18 3.94
N PRO A 79 9.87 16.88 2.93
CA PRO A 79 10.47 18.20 3.13
C PRO A 79 9.42 19.24 3.57
#